data_AF-A0A078IVR5-F1
#
_entry.id   AF-A0A078IVR5-F1
#
_cell.length_a   1.000
_cell.length_b   1.000
_cell.length_c   1.000
_cell.angle_alpha   90.00
_cell.angle_beta   90.00
_cell.angle_gamma   90.00
#
_symmetry.space_group_name_H-M   'P 1'
#
loop_
_entity.id
_entity.type
_entity.pdbx_description
1 polymer ?
#
loop_
_entity_poly.entity_id
_entity_poly.type
_entity_poly.pdbx_seq_one_letter_code
_entity_poly.pdbx_strand_id
1 'polypeptide(L)' 'MTHPDKEYRQMKAWKRDTNMLGCVADAECGIPTRCPCGGTIINEVSRNLKYPTDFDTLPGRKYFTCKNYENDGFHFR' A
#
# COMPACT_ATOMS: atom_id res chain seq x y z
N MET A 1 30.72 -13.79 19.00
CA MET A 1 30.26 -12.44 18.63
C MET A 1 29.86 -12.49 17.17
N THR A 2 28.58 -12.24 16.86
CA THR A 2 28.10 -12.12 15.49
C THR A 2 28.81 -10.94 14.83
N HIS A 3 29.35 -11.14 13.63
CA HIS A 3 30.04 -10.07 12.90
C HIS A 3 29.08 -8.87 12.77
N PRO A 4 29.50 -7.62 13.07
CA PRO A 4 28.63 -6.45 13.12
C PRO A 4 27.77 -6.28 11.84
N ASP A 5 28.30 -6.70 10.70
CA ASP A 5 27.56 -6.69 9.42
C ASP A 5 26.33 -7.61 9.39
N LYS A 6 26.34 -8.75 10.10
CA LYS A 6 25.20 -9.67 10.15
C LYS A 6 24.06 -9.06 10.95
N GLU A 7 24.36 -8.48 12.11
CA GLU A 7 23.37 -7.79 12.95
C GLU A 7 22.79 -6.56 12.22
N TYR A 8 23.64 -5.80 11.53
CA TYR A 8 23.19 -4.68 10.70
C TYR A 8 22.23 -5.12 9.60
N ARG A 9 22.56 -6.19 8.86
CA ARG A 9 21.67 -6.75 7.82
C ARG A 9 20.35 -7.25 8.39
N GLN A 10 20.39 -7.94 9.53
CA GLN A 10 19.18 -8.39 10.22
C GLN A 10 18.31 -7.20 10.61
N MET A 11 18.86 -6.18 11.26
CA MET A 11 18.12 -4.98 11.66
C MET A 11 17.45 -4.28 10.47
N LYS A 12 18.13 -4.24 9.31
CA LYS A 12 17.54 -3.71 8.06
C LYS A 12 16.37 -4.56 7.57
N ALA A 13 16.46 -5.89 7.65
CA ALA A 13 15.37 -6.79 7.30
C ALA A 13 14.17 -6.59 8.25
N TRP A 14 14.39 -6.59 9.56
CA TRP A 14 13.35 -6.31 10.55
C TRP A 14 12.63 -4.97 10.30
N LYS A 15 13.40 -3.91 10.00
CA LYS A 15 12.83 -2.60 9.67
C LYS A 15 11.97 -2.66 8.39
N ARG A 16 12.38 -3.43 7.39
CA ARG A 16 11.61 -3.62 6.16
C ARG A 16 10.29 -4.32 6.46
N ASP A 17 10.31 -5.37 7.26
CA ASP A 17 9.12 -6.16 7.61
C ASP A 17 8.14 -5.32 8.44
N THR A 18 8.63 -4.58 9.44
CA THR A 18 7.79 -3.66 10.23
C THR A 18 7.17 -2.57 9.37
N ASN A 19 7.92 -1.99 8.43
CA ASN A 19 7.37 -0.99 7.51
C ASN A 19 6.27 -1.58 6.61
N MET A 20 6.45 -2.81 6.13
CA MET A 20 5.45 -3.52 5.33
C MET A 20 4.15 -3.71 6.13
N LEU A 21 4.26 -4.17 7.39
CA LEU A 21 3.09 -4.33 8.26
C LEU A 21 2.37 -2.99 8.52
N GLY A 22 3.14 -1.91 8.70
CA GLY A 22 2.57 -0.56 8.81
C GLY A 22 1.78 -0.14 7.57
N CYS A 23 2.31 -0.42 6.38
CA CYS A 23 1.59 -0.11 5.13
C CYS A 23 0.28 -0.90 5.00
N VAL A 24 0.23 -2.15 5.46
CA VAL A 24 -1.00 -2.96 5.49
C VAL A 24 -2.01 -2.37 6.48
N ALA A 25 -1.58 -2.06 7.70
CA ALA A 25 -2.45 -1.47 8.72
C ALA A 25 -3.03 -0.11 8.27
N ASP A 26 -2.21 0.73 7.63
CA ASP A 26 -2.64 2.02 7.05
C ASP A 26 -3.69 1.84 5.94
N ALA A 27 -3.61 0.73 5.18
CA ALA A 27 -4.57 0.41 4.13
C ALA A 27 -5.90 -0.11 4.69
N GLU A 28 -5.85 -0.89 5.76
CA GLU A 28 -7.04 -1.42 6.44
C GLU A 28 -7.79 -0.32 7.19
N CYS A 29 -7.07 0.60 7.83
CA CYS A 29 -7.64 1.67 8.65
C CYS A 29 -7.84 2.99 7.89
N GLY A 30 -7.29 3.13 6.68
CA GLY A 30 -7.17 4.41 6.00
C GLY A 30 -6.97 4.33 4.49
N ILE A 31 -6.39 5.39 3.93
CA ILE A 31 -6.04 5.46 2.50
C ILE A 31 -4.59 5.02 2.35
N PRO A 32 -4.31 3.92 1.63
CA PRO A 32 -2.96 3.43 1.50
C PRO A 32 -2.11 4.43 0.70
N THR A 33 -0.97 4.81 1.27
CA THR A 33 -0.02 5.76 0.64
C THR A 33 1.15 5.04 -0.04
N ARG A 34 1.42 3.80 0.37
CA ARG A 34 2.47 2.92 -0.16
C ARG A 34 2.02 1.48 -0.22
N CYS A 35 2.53 0.76 -1.22
CA CYS A 35 2.35 -0.68 -1.33
C CYS A 35 3.25 -1.39 -0.30
N PRO A 36 2.86 -2.55 0.25
CA PRO A 36 3.70 -3.42 1.06
C PRO A 36 5.09 -3.70 0.46
N CYS A 37 5.22 -3.69 -0.87
CA CYS A 37 6.50 -3.84 -1.57
C CYS A 37 7.42 -2.60 -1.49
N GLY A 38 6.93 -1.49 -0.94
CA GLY A 38 7.58 -0.17 -0.91
C GLY A 38 7.32 0.68 -2.16
N GLY A 39 6.58 0.15 -3.14
CA GLY A 39 6.19 0.86 -4.35
C GLY A 39 5.18 1.98 -4.11
N THR A 40 5.23 3.00 -4.96
CA THR A 40 4.24 4.08 -4.97
C THR A 40 2.87 3.54 -5.38
N ILE A 41 1.82 4.01 -4.69
CA ILE A 41 0.43 3.75 -5.07
C ILE A 41 -0.07 4.83 -6.01
N ILE A 42 -0.72 4.40 -7.08
CA ILE A 42 -1.48 5.23 -8.00
C ILE A 42 -2.94 5.19 -7.51
N ASN A 43 -3.49 6.36 -7.20
CA ASN A 43 -4.88 6.51 -6.77
C ASN A 43 -5.72 6.96 -7.96
N GLU A 44 -6.50 6.03 -8.51
CA GLU A 44 -7.45 6.32 -9.58
C GLU A 44 -8.84 6.49 -9.01
N VAL A 45 -9.54 7.51 -9.49
CA VAL A 45 -10.88 7.83 -9.01
C VAL A 45 -11.84 7.74 -10.18
N SER A 46 -12.87 6.89 -10.05
CA SER A 46 -13.89 6.78 -11.09
C SER A 46 -14.60 8.11 -11.28
N ARG A 47 -14.82 8.49 -12.53
CA ARG A 47 -15.63 9.69 -12.87
C ARG A 47 -17.12 9.45 -12.70
N ASN A 48 -17.54 8.19 -12.58
CA ASN A 48 -18.93 7.84 -12.35
C ASN A 48 -19.26 7.95 -10.87
N LEU A 49 -20.48 8.40 -10.56
CA LEU A 49 -21.01 8.40 -9.21
C LEU A 49 -20.92 6.98 -8.62
N LYS A 50 -20.57 6.91 -7.34
CA LYS A 50 -20.45 5.63 -6.63
C LYS A 50 -21.79 4.88 -6.62
N TYR A 51 -22.89 5.63 -6.49
CA TYR A 51 -24.26 5.15 -6.62
C TYR A 51 -25.06 6.04 -7.59
N PRO A 52 -25.97 5.49 -8.40
CA PRO A 52 -26.77 6.28 -9.34
C PRO A 52 -27.64 7.36 -8.69
N THR A 53 -27.98 7.17 -7.41
CA THR A 53 -28.80 8.08 -6.60
C THR A 53 -27.99 8.87 -5.58
N ASP A 54 -26.65 8.78 -5.62
CA ASP A 54 -25.81 9.56 -4.70
C ASP A 54 -25.90 11.03 -5.10
N PHE A 55 -26.48 11.85 -4.22
CA PHE A 55 -26.39 13.31 -4.30
C PHE A 55 -25.03 13.83 -3.79
N ASP A 56 -24.23 12.92 -3.21
CA ASP A 56 -22.88 13.23 -2.77
C ASP A 56 -22.03 13.57 -4.01
N THR A 57 -21.54 14.81 -4.08
CA THR A 57 -20.63 15.28 -5.14
C THR A 57 -19.24 14.66 -5.02
N LEU A 58 -19.09 13.68 -4.13
CA LEU A 58 -17.85 12.98 -3.90
C LEU A 58 -17.45 12.24 -5.18
N PRO A 59 -16.16 12.34 -5.56
CA PRO A 59 -15.61 11.57 -6.65
C PRO A 59 -15.93 10.07 -6.48
N GLY A 60 -16.10 9.35 -7.59
CA GLY A 60 -16.51 7.95 -7.59
C GLY A 60 -15.59 6.99 -6.83
N ARG A 61 -15.79 5.68 -7.05
CA ARG A 61 -14.97 4.64 -6.40
C ARG A 61 -13.48 4.91 -6.62
N LYS A 62 -12.70 4.85 -5.53
CA LYS A 62 -11.24 4.95 -5.56
C LYS A 62 -10.64 3.56 -5.74
N TYR A 63 -9.65 3.46 -6.61
CA TYR A 63 -8.86 2.27 -6.88
C TYR A 63 -7.40 2.58 -6.59
N PHE A 64 -6.71 1.67 -5.92
CA PHE A 64 -5.32 1.85 -5.52
C PHE A 64 -4.48 0.78 -6.20
N THR A 65 -3.68 1.18 -7.17
CA THR A 65 -2.82 0.26 -7.91
C THR A 65 -1.36 0.51 -7.57
N CYS A 66 -0.58 -0.54 -7.32
CA CYS A 66 0.86 -0.40 -7.18
C CYS A 66 1.49 -0.07 -8.54
N LYS A 67 2.42 0.89 -8.59
CA LYS A 67 3.18 1.20 -9.81
C LYS A 67 3.98 -0.01 -10.34
N ASN A 68 4.46 -0.85 -9.43
CA ASN A 68 5.22 -2.06 -9.76
C ASN A 68 4.34 -3.31 -9.56
N TYR A 69 3.07 -3.24 -9.94
CA TYR A 69 2.11 -4.31 -9.69
C TYR A 69 2.56 -5.63 -10.32
N GLU A 70 2.60 -6.68 -9.49
CA GLU A 70 2.74 -8.07 -9.89
C GLU A 70 1.51 -8.84 -9.39
N ASN A 71 1.05 -9.84 -10.15
CA ASN A 71 -0.13 -10.62 -9.76
C ASN A 71 0.25 -11.76 -8.79
N ASP A 72 0.84 -11.39 -7.66
CA ASP A 72 1.38 -12.29 -6.63
C ASP A 72 0.52 -12.30 -5.35
N GLY A 73 -0.58 -11.54 -5.33
CA GLY A 73 -1.46 -11.37 -4.17
C GLY A 73 -0.90 -10.45 -3.08
N PHE A 74 0.30 -9.90 -3.28
CA PHE A 74 0.97 -9.00 -2.35
C PHE A 74 0.83 -7.53 -2.76
N HIS A 75 0.67 -7.26 -4.05
CA HIS A 75 0.52 -5.91 -4.58
C HIS A 75 -0.94 -5.43 -4.64
N PHE A 76 -1.15 -4.16 -4.31
CA PHE A 76 -2.45 -3.49 -4.53
C PHE A 76 -2.77 -3.37 -6.02
N ARG A 77 -4.02 -3.67 -6.38
CA ARG A 77 -4.53 -3.66 -7.76
C ARG A 77 -5.51 -2.51 -7.98
#